data_AF-A0A814C6Z1-F1
#
_entry.id   AF-A0A814C6Z1-F1
#
_cell.length_a   1.000
_cell.length_b   1.000
_cell.length_c   1.000
_cell.angle_alpha   90.00
_cell.angle_beta   90.00
_cell.angle_gamma   90.00
#
_symmetry.space_group_name_H-M   'P 1'
#
loop_
_entity.id
_entity.type
_entity.pdbx_description
1 polymer ?
#
loop_
_entity_poly.entity_id
_entity_poly.type
_entity_poly.pdbx_seq_one_letter_code
_entity_poly.pdbx_strand_id
1 'polypeptide(L)'
;MMFHGICSQMIGPKPTTPTPIPTCPSIDEITSTMEKLFDSQTKILLSKLADMEARLNDLTSCKPMAPSELFMGIYENLTIFDDWILLYNEPYNHNTTSKELKQVANKCNSNRIVVGAIQNENSSILSVAAVGPTRVLHLNTKVEDPEEIENVLWYLESGRSFGFRPIENDPNEPPRSELFLSWAIDVNYGGWRAGKATNLYQNSTWHKVIYCMPTF
;
A
#
# COMPACT_ATOMS: atom_id res chain seq x y z
N MET A 1 -33.39 59.36 -76.10
CA MET A 1 -32.47 58.32 -76.61
C MET A 1 -32.95 56.96 -76.12
N MET A 2 -32.74 55.93 -76.93
CA MET A 2 -33.52 54.70 -77.05
C MET A 2 -33.74 53.88 -75.77
N PHE A 3 -34.97 53.38 -75.64
CA PHE A 3 -35.36 52.19 -74.89
C PHE A 3 -34.66 50.95 -75.44
N HIS A 4 -34.18 50.06 -74.58
CA HIS A 4 -34.12 48.61 -74.83
C HIS A 4 -34.49 47.89 -73.54
N GLY A 5 -35.60 47.14 -73.60
CA GLY A 5 -36.05 46.27 -72.53
C GLY A 5 -35.30 44.93 -72.55
N ILE A 6 -35.19 44.32 -71.37
CA ILE A 6 -34.88 42.90 -71.22
C ILE A 6 -35.95 42.28 -70.33
N CYS A 7 -36.53 41.22 -70.88
CA CYS A 7 -37.70 40.50 -70.41
C CYS A 7 -37.38 39.71 -69.15
N SER A 8 -38.28 39.81 -68.17
CA SER A 8 -38.25 39.10 -66.89
C SER A 8 -38.61 37.62 -67.10
N GLN A 9 -37.71 36.70 -66.76
CA GLN A 9 -38.04 35.28 -66.59
C GLN A 9 -38.18 34.98 -65.10
N MET A 10 -39.43 34.92 -64.64
CA MET A 10 -39.78 34.38 -63.33
C MET A 10 -39.62 32.86 -63.35
N ILE A 11 -38.47 32.37 -62.86
CA ILE A 11 -38.29 30.95 -62.52
C ILE A 11 -38.94 30.76 -61.15
N GLY A 12 -40.17 30.23 -61.15
CA GLY A 12 -40.87 29.86 -59.91
C GLY A 12 -40.09 28.80 -59.12
N PRO A 13 -40.21 28.80 -57.77
CA PRO A 13 -39.51 27.84 -56.92
C PRO A 13 -39.88 26.41 -57.30
N LYS A 14 -38.84 25.58 -57.50
CA LYS A 14 -38.96 24.15 -57.79
C LYS A 14 -39.80 23.49 -56.68
N PRO A 15 -40.84 22.71 -57.00
CA PRO A 15 -41.67 22.06 -55.99
C PRO A 15 -40.80 21.16 -55.12
N THR A 16 -40.68 21.51 -53.84
CA THR A 16 -40.02 20.69 -52.83
C THR A 16 -40.78 19.38 -52.74
N THR A 17 -40.11 18.29 -53.10
CA THR A 17 -40.65 16.93 -52.99
C THR A 17 -41.12 16.71 -51.55
N PRO A 18 -42.36 16.25 -51.31
CA PRO A 18 -42.85 16.04 -49.96
C PRO A 18 -41.91 15.08 -49.23
N THR A 19 -41.28 15.58 -48.16
CA THR A 19 -40.42 14.77 -47.30
C THR A 19 -41.26 13.61 -46.76
N PRO A 20 -40.82 12.35 -46.88
CA PRO A 20 -41.54 11.22 -46.34
C PRO A 20 -41.87 11.47 -44.87
N ILE A 21 -43.15 11.36 -44.50
CA ILE A 21 -43.57 11.46 -43.10
C ILE A 21 -42.93 10.25 -42.39
N PRO A 22 -42.14 10.45 -41.32
CA PRO A 22 -41.58 9.35 -40.56
C PRO A 22 -42.72 8.47 -40.03
N THR A 23 -42.74 7.20 -40.44
CA THR A 23 -43.67 6.22 -39.89
C THR A 23 -43.26 5.92 -38.44
N CYS A 24 -44.20 6.02 -37.50
CA CYS A 24 -43.97 5.59 -36.12
C CYS A 24 -43.64 4.09 -36.11
N PRO A 25 -42.61 3.67 -35.34
CA PRO A 25 -42.32 2.25 -35.18
C PRO A 25 -43.49 1.53 -34.52
N SER A 26 -43.70 0.27 -34.91
CA SER A 26 -44.69 -0.62 -34.30
C SER A 26 -44.29 -1.00 -32.87
N ILE A 27 -45.26 -1.44 -32.06
CA ILE A 27 -45.01 -1.95 -30.69
C ILE A 27 -44.01 -3.13 -30.72
N ASP A 28 -44.07 -3.96 -31.77
CA ASP A 28 -43.17 -5.11 -31.94
C ASP A 28 -41.73 -4.66 -32.19
N GLU A 29 -41.54 -3.61 -33.00
CA GLU A 29 -40.21 -3.01 -33.24
C GLU A 29 -39.63 -2.38 -31.97
N ILE A 30 -40.46 -1.71 -31.16
CA ILE A 30 -40.05 -1.13 -29.88
C ILE A 30 -39.66 -2.25 -28.91
N THR A 31 -40.50 -3.28 -28.77
CA THR A 31 -40.25 -4.43 -27.89
C THR A 31 -38.95 -5.15 -28.28
N SER A 32 -38.76 -5.45 -29.56
CA SER A 32 -37.53 -6.08 -30.06
C SER A 32 -36.28 -5.22 -29.83
N THR A 33 -36.41 -3.90 -29.96
CA THR A 33 -35.31 -2.97 -29.69
C THR A 33 -34.95 -2.96 -28.21
N MET A 34 -35.94 -2.97 -27.31
CA MET A 34 -35.72 -3.03 -25.86
C MET A 34 -35.07 -4.35 -25.44
N GLU A 35 -35.53 -5.49 -25.97
CA GLU A 35 -34.92 -6.80 -25.69
C GLU A 35 -33.44 -6.84 -26.10
N LYS A 36 -33.12 -6.36 -27.31
CA LYS A 36 -31.73 -6.27 -27.78
C LYS A 36 -30.88 -5.36 -26.89
N LEU A 37 -31.46 -4.26 -26.40
CA LEU A 37 -30.77 -3.35 -25.49
C LEU A 37 -30.48 -4.02 -24.14
N PHE A 38 -31.47 -4.71 -23.55
CA PHE A 38 -31.29 -5.45 -22.30
C PHE A 38 -30.25 -6.56 -22.43
N ASP A 39 -30.29 -7.33 -23.52
CA ASP A 39 -29.29 -8.36 -23.79
C ASP A 39 -27.88 -7.78 -23.94
N SER A 40 -27.76 -6.65 -24.63
CA SER A 40 -26.48 -5.95 -24.80
C SER A 40 -25.91 -5.49 -23.45
N GLN A 41 -26.73 -4.86 -22.61
CA GLN A 41 -26.31 -4.42 -21.26
C GLN A 41 -25.93 -5.60 -20.37
N THR A 42 -26.69 -6.70 -20.42
CA THR A 42 -26.40 -7.92 -19.66
C THR A 42 -25.05 -8.51 -20.06
N LYS A 43 -24.75 -8.59 -21.35
CA LYS A 43 -23.45 -9.07 -21.85
C LYS A 43 -22.28 -8.20 -21.38
N ILE A 44 -22.45 -6.87 -21.41
CA ILE A 44 -21.42 -5.94 -20.93
C ILE A 44 -21.15 -6.14 -19.43
N LEU A 45 -22.20 -6.30 -18.63
CA LEU A 45 -22.05 -6.52 -17.18
C LEU A 45 -21.36 -7.84 -16.87
N LEU A 46 -21.75 -8.92 -17.54
CA LEU A 46 -21.13 -10.24 -17.35
C LEU A 46 -19.66 -10.24 -17.76
N SER A 47 -19.30 -9.56 -18.85
CA SER A 47 -17.90 -9.40 -19.25
C SER A 47 -17.09 -8.66 -18.20
N LYS A 48 -17.62 -7.56 -17.65
CA LYS A 48 -16.93 -6.80 -16.61
C LYS A 48 -16.77 -7.59 -15.31
N LEU A 49 -17.77 -8.42 -14.97
CA LEU A 49 -17.69 -9.28 -13.80
C LEU A 49 -16.60 -10.34 -13.97
N ALA A 50 -16.53 -10.99 -15.13
CA ALA A 50 -15.48 -11.97 -15.43
C ALA A 50 -14.08 -11.34 -15.41
N ASP A 51 -13.93 -10.12 -15.96
CA ASP A 51 -12.65 -9.38 -15.90
C ASP A 51 -12.25 -9.03 -14.46
N MET A 52 -13.22 -8.66 -13.61
CA MET A 52 -12.97 -8.41 -12.20
C MET A 52 -12.57 -9.68 -11.45
N GLU A 53 -13.24 -10.81 -11.71
CA GLU A 53 -12.89 -12.11 -11.14
C GLU A 53 -11.49 -12.56 -11.56
N ALA A 54 -11.14 -12.39 -12.84
CA ALA A 54 -9.80 -12.70 -13.34
C ALA A 54 -8.72 -11.84 -12.66
N ARG A 55 -8.96 -10.54 -12.49
CA ARG A 55 -8.05 -9.63 -11.77
C ARG A 55 -7.95 -9.98 -10.29
N LEU A 56 -9.03 -10.41 -9.65
CA LEU A 56 -9.02 -10.83 -8.26
C LEU A 56 -8.21 -12.13 -8.09
N ASN A 57 -8.36 -13.08 -9.01
CA ASN A 57 -7.58 -14.32 -9.05
C ASN A 57 -6.09 -14.06 -9.30
N ASP A 58 -5.76 -13.06 -10.13
CA ASP A 58 -4.38 -12.64 -10.34
C ASP A 58 -3.77 -12.00 -9.07
N LEU A 59 -4.56 -11.16 -8.37
CA LEU A 59 -4.15 -10.58 -7.08
C LEU A 59 -4.00 -11.64 -5.97
N THR A 60 -4.87 -12.65 -5.93
CA THR A 60 -4.74 -13.77 -4.99
C THR A 60 -3.69 -14.79 -5.41
N SER A 61 -3.24 -14.75 -6.67
CA SER A 61 -2.06 -15.48 -7.16
C SER A 61 -0.74 -14.82 -6.78
N CYS A 62 -0.74 -13.69 -6.05
CA CYS A 62 0.42 -13.28 -5.24
C CYS A 62 0.65 -14.36 -4.18
N LYS A 63 1.31 -15.44 -4.58
CA LYS A 63 1.80 -16.51 -3.72
C LYS A 63 2.46 -15.80 -2.52
N PRO A 64 2.03 -16.08 -1.28
CA PRO A 64 2.68 -15.51 -0.11
C PRO A 64 4.17 -15.82 -0.27
N MET A 65 4.95 -14.74 -0.36
CA MET A 65 6.39 -14.80 -0.59
C MET A 65 6.95 -15.76 0.45
N ALA A 66 7.74 -16.76 0.08
CA ALA A 66 8.17 -17.71 1.10
C ALA A 66 8.98 -16.95 2.18
N PRO A 67 8.93 -17.37 3.46
CA PRO A 67 9.75 -16.82 4.53
C PRO A 67 11.23 -16.64 4.14
N SER A 68 11.76 -17.58 3.36
CA SER A 68 13.13 -17.60 2.82
C SER A 68 13.42 -16.53 1.76
N GLU A 69 12.40 -15.95 1.16
CA GLU A 69 12.48 -14.96 0.07
C GLU A 69 12.44 -13.51 0.58
N LEU A 70 12.27 -13.29 1.91
CA LEU A 70 12.40 -11.95 2.47
C LEU A 70 13.84 -11.46 2.38
N PHE A 71 14.05 -10.46 1.52
CA PHE A 71 15.31 -9.73 1.40
C PHE A 71 15.48 -8.76 2.58
N MET A 72 16.73 -8.40 2.87
CA MET A 72 17.01 -7.34 3.85
C MET A 72 16.51 -6.00 3.27
N GLY A 73 15.84 -5.21 4.10
CA GLY A 73 15.14 -4.01 3.63
C GLY A 73 13.97 -3.60 4.53
N ILE A 74 13.30 -2.50 4.15
CA ILE A 74 12.11 -1.96 4.82
C ILE A 74 10.86 -2.31 4.01
N TYR A 75 9.80 -2.70 4.70
CA TYR A 75 8.52 -3.12 4.15
C TYR A 75 7.37 -2.37 4.81
N GLU A 76 6.32 -2.12 4.03
CA GLU A 76 5.02 -1.65 4.52
C GLU A 76 3.99 -2.77 4.40
N ASN A 77 3.08 -2.84 5.37
CA ASN A 77 2.00 -3.84 5.40
C ASN A 77 2.50 -5.28 5.23
N LEU A 78 3.64 -5.60 5.85
CA LEU A 78 4.24 -6.93 5.78
C LEU A 78 3.37 -7.93 6.56
N THR A 79 2.84 -8.94 5.87
CA THR A 79 2.19 -10.09 6.52
C THR A 79 3.25 -11.04 7.09
N ILE A 80 3.14 -11.38 8.36
CA ILE A 80 4.01 -12.38 9.00
C ILE A 80 3.55 -13.79 8.62
N PHE A 81 4.52 -14.66 8.44
CA PHE A 81 4.31 -16.07 8.16
C PHE A 81 4.29 -16.89 9.45
N ASP A 82 3.52 -17.97 9.45
CA ASP A 82 3.25 -18.81 10.62
C ASP A 82 4.51 -19.48 11.21
N ASP A 83 5.60 -19.56 10.45
CA ASP A 83 6.87 -20.16 10.86
C ASP A 83 7.83 -19.18 11.55
N TRP A 84 7.49 -17.88 11.59
CA TRP A 84 8.29 -16.88 12.29
C TRP A 84 8.03 -16.92 13.79
N ILE A 85 9.10 -16.88 14.58
CA ILE A 85 9.01 -16.97 16.03
C ILE A 85 8.92 -15.55 16.60
N LEU A 86 7.77 -15.18 17.18
CA LEU A 86 7.62 -13.92 17.90
C LEU A 86 8.45 -13.94 19.18
N LEU A 87 9.46 -13.09 19.28
CA LEU A 87 10.36 -13.01 20.44
C LEU A 87 10.10 -11.82 21.35
N TYR A 88 9.48 -10.77 20.82
CA TYR A 88 9.18 -9.55 21.55
C TYR A 88 7.85 -8.99 21.05
N ASN A 89 6.93 -8.69 21.97
CA ASN A 89 5.65 -8.06 21.68
C ASN A 89 5.25 -7.23 22.89
N GLU A 90 5.43 -5.92 22.79
CA GLU A 90 5.12 -5.00 23.88
C GLU A 90 4.36 -3.79 23.33
N PRO A 91 3.34 -3.28 24.03
CA PRO A 91 2.66 -2.06 23.62
C PRO A 91 3.66 -0.90 23.54
N TYR A 92 3.36 0.09 22.72
CA TYR A 92 4.27 1.21 22.50
C TYR A 92 4.55 1.96 23.82
N ASN A 93 3.58 2.07 24.73
CA ASN A 93 3.76 2.65 26.07
C ASN A 93 4.69 1.85 27.03
N HIS A 94 5.12 0.63 26.67
CA HIS A 94 6.08 -0.14 27.46
C HIS A 94 7.46 0.54 27.48
N ASN A 95 8.11 0.62 28.64
CA ASN A 95 9.45 1.20 28.81
C ASN A 95 10.52 0.17 28.43
N THR A 96 10.79 0.04 27.13
CA THR A 96 11.77 -0.92 26.61
C THR A 96 13.19 -0.56 27.06
N THR A 97 13.99 -1.57 27.36
CA THR A 97 15.39 -1.42 27.76
C THR A 97 16.33 -2.07 26.75
N SER A 98 17.54 -1.55 26.63
CA SER A 98 18.61 -2.17 25.85
C SER A 98 18.96 -3.58 26.35
N LYS A 99 18.74 -3.85 27.65
CA LYS A 99 18.89 -5.19 28.23
C LYS A 99 17.87 -6.18 27.65
N GLU A 100 16.61 -5.80 27.50
CA GLU A 100 15.58 -6.64 26.90
C GLU A 100 15.88 -6.93 25.43
N LEU A 101 16.32 -5.93 24.66
CA LEU A 101 16.72 -6.14 23.26
C LEU A 101 17.87 -7.15 23.14
N LYS A 102 18.88 -7.08 24.02
CA LYS A 102 19.96 -8.08 24.08
C LYS A 102 19.45 -9.47 24.47
N GLN A 103 18.49 -9.56 25.39
CA GLN A 103 17.86 -10.83 25.76
C GLN A 103 17.06 -11.44 24.59
N VAL A 104 16.36 -10.61 23.81
CA VAL A 104 15.68 -11.03 22.58
C VAL A 104 16.69 -11.58 21.58
N ALA A 105 17.81 -10.87 21.38
CA ALA A 105 18.86 -11.31 20.48
C ALA A 105 19.44 -12.68 20.86
N ASN A 106 19.61 -12.94 22.16
CA ASN A 106 20.09 -14.24 22.67
C ASN A 106 19.08 -15.39 22.51
N LYS A 107 17.80 -15.08 22.27
CA LYS A 107 16.75 -16.09 22.00
C LYS A 107 16.64 -16.44 20.51
N CYS A 108 17.18 -15.62 19.61
CA CYS A 108 17.11 -15.85 18.18
C CYS A 108 18.32 -16.66 17.71
N ASN A 109 18.08 -17.91 17.28
CA ASN A 109 19.12 -18.78 16.71
C ASN A 109 19.45 -18.46 15.24
N SER A 110 18.66 -17.59 14.61
CA SER A 110 18.90 -17.13 13.25
C SER A 110 19.75 -15.86 13.23
N ASN A 111 20.43 -15.64 12.11
CA ASN A 111 21.12 -14.39 11.84
C ASN A 111 20.18 -13.30 11.33
N ARG A 112 18.89 -13.56 11.15
CA ARG A 112 17.89 -12.62 10.64
C ARG A 112 16.71 -12.45 11.58
N ILE A 113 16.30 -11.19 11.72
CA ILE A 113 15.10 -10.79 12.46
C ILE A 113 14.26 -9.83 11.62
N VAL A 114 12.98 -9.73 11.98
CA VAL A 114 12.13 -8.61 11.60
C VAL A 114 11.88 -7.77 12.83
N VAL A 115 12.14 -6.47 12.71
CA VAL A 115 11.78 -5.45 13.68
C VAL A 115 10.64 -4.65 13.09
N GLY A 116 9.54 -4.45 13.82
CA GLY A 116 8.40 -3.75 13.26
C GLY A 116 7.38 -3.28 14.27
N ALA A 117 6.25 -2.83 13.74
CA ALA A 117 5.12 -2.35 14.51
C ALA A 117 3.79 -2.90 13.98
N ILE A 118 2.91 -3.30 14.89
CA ILE A 118 1.54 -3.74 14.60
C ILE A 118 0.54 -2.80 15.30
N GLN A 119 -0.62 -2.58 14.68
CA GLN A 119 -1.66 -1.67 15.23
C GLN A 119 -2.51 -2.29 16.34
N ASN A 120 -2.43 -3.61 16.50
CA ASN A 120 -3.16 -4.37 17.50
C ASN A 120 -2.32 -5.60 17.83
N GLU A 121 -2.32 -6.03 19.09
CA GLU A 121 -1.57 -7.20 19.56
C GLU A 121 -1.80 -8.48 18.74
N ASN A 122 -2.99 -8.61 18.13
CA ASN A 122 -3.41 -9.78 17.35
C ASN A 122 -3.27 -9.59 15.83
N SER A 123 -2.71 -8.47 15.36
CA SER A 123 -2.54 -8.22 13.93
C SER A 123 -1.40 -9.07 13.36
N SER A 124 -1.68 -9.79 12.27
CA SER A 124 -0.66 -10.48 11.46
C SER A 124 0.04 -9.56 10.44
N ILE A 125 -0.40 -8.30 10.34
CA ILE A 125 0.14 -7.31 9.42
C ILE A 125 0.96 -6.28 10.20
N LEU A 126 2.24 -6.15 9.85
CA LEU A 126 3.13 -5.11 10.34
C LEU A 126 2.94 -3.87 9.47
N SER A 127 2.51 -2.77 10.07
CA SER A 127 2.35 -1.51 9.34
C SER A 127 3.66 -1.03 8.75
N VAL A 128 4.75 -1.16 9.52
CA VAL A 128 6.13 -0.93 9.07
C VAL A 128 7.03 -2.00 9.68
N ALA A 129 7.95 -2.51 8.88
CA ALA A 129 8.89 -3.55 9.29
C ALA A 129 10.24 -3.37 8.58
N ALA A 130 11.32 -3.77 9.22
CA ALA A 130 12.60 -3.96 8.55
C ALA A 130 13.15 -5.35 8.84
N VAL A 131 13.61 -6.02 7.79
CA VAL A 131 14.37 -7.27 7.87
C VAL A 131 15.85 -6.90 7.97
N GLY A 132 16.51 -7.37 9.02
CA GLY A 132 17.91 -7.09 9.26
C GLY A 132 18.60 -8.19 10.04
N PRO A 133 19.93 -8.12 10.20
CA PRO A 133 20.65 -9.13 10.93
C PRO A 133 20.39 -9.03 12.44
N THR A 134 20.40 -10.14 13.18
CA THR A 134 20.19 -10.16 14.64
C THR A 134 21.14 -9.22 15.42
N ARG A 135 22.33 -8.95 14.85
CA ARG A 135 23.31 -8.00 15.42
C ARG A 135 22.77 -6.57 15.59
N VAL A 136 21.69 -6.18 14.89
CA VAL A 136 21.11 -4.84 15.06
C VAL A 136 20.61 -4.57 16.49
N LEU A 137 20.25 -5.63 17.22
CA LEU A 137 19.84 -5.57 18.63
C LEU A 137 21.01 -5.38 19.61
N HIS A 138 22.25 -5.41 19.11
CA HIS A 138 23.48 -5.21 19.86
C HIS A 138 24.26 -3.95 19.47
N LEU A 139 23.71 -3.15 18.55
CA LEU A 139 24.34 -1.91 18.10
C LEU A 139 24.62 -0.95 19.27
N ASN A 140 25.60 -0.09 19.04
CA ASN A 140 25.93 1.00 19.94
C ASN A 140 26.26 2.22 19.08
N THR A 141 25.21 2.83 18.53
CA THR A 141 25.30 3.95 17.60
C THR A 141 24.60 5.16 18.18
N LYS A 142 24.66 6.30 17.48
CA LYS A 142 23.84 7.46 17.78
C LYS A 142 22.70 7.53 16.78
N VAL A 143 21.59 8.16 17.14
CA VAL A 143 20.48 8.42 16.20
C VAL A 143 20.95 9.25 15.00
N GLU A 144 21.86 10.19 15.22
CA GLU A 144 22.44 11.05 14.19
C GLU A 144 23.50 10.34 13.32
N ASP A 145 24.05 9.22 13.80
CA ASP A 145 25.09 8.43 13.15
C ASP A 145 24.69 6.95 13.13
N PRO A 146 23.61 6.61 12.39
CA PRO A 146 23.12 5.22 12.31
C PRO A 146 24.08 4.36 11.49
N GLU A 147 24.10 3.05 11.75
CA GLU A 147 24.85 2.10 10.94
C GLU A 147 24.01 1.70 9.72
N GLU A 148 24.58 1.84 8.53
CA GLU A 148 23.98 1.32 7.29
C GLU A 148 24.21 -0.18 7.17
N ILE A 149 23.11 -0.93 7.06
CA ILE A 149 23.14 -2.38 6.89
C ILE A 149 22.12 -2.74 5.82
N GLU A 150 22.60 -3.14 4.64
CA GLU A 150 21.79 -3.73 3.57
C GLU A 150 20.63 -2.80 3.15
N ASN A 151 20.97 -1.54 2.86
CA ASN A 151 20.07 -0.45 2.47
C ASN A 151 19.12 0.07 3.57
N VAL A 152 19.40 -0.24 4.84
CA VAL A 152 18.63 0.24 5.99
C VAL A 152 19.57 0.91 6.99
N LEU A 153 19.22 2.11 7.45
CA LEU A 153 19.93 2.80 8.51
C LEU A 153 19.37 2.35 9.86
N TRP A 154 20.16 1.60 10.62
CA TRP A 154 19.80 1.08 11.95
C TRP A 154 20.46 1.92 13.05
N TYR A 155 19.75 2.12 14.15
CA TYR A 155 20.34 2.78 15.31
C TYR A 155 19.89 2.16 16.64
N LEU A 156 20.80 2.18 17.60
CA LEU A 156 20.57 1.78 18.99
C LEU A 156 21.41 2.69 19.90
N GLU A 157 20.78 3.76 20.39
CA GLU A 157 21.40 4.73 21.30
C GLU A 157 20.78 4.56 22.70
N SER A 158 21.58 4.02 23.64
CA SER A 158 21.13 3.81 25.02
C SER A 158 20.73 5.13 25.67
N GLY A 159 19.61 5.11 26.40
CA GLY A 159 19.01 6.30 27.02
C GLY A 159 18.25 7.19 26.02
N ARG A 160 18.09 6.76 24.77
CA ARG A 160 17.42 7.55 23.74
C ARG A 160 16.47 6.72 22.91
N SER A 161 16.97 5.96 21.93
CA SER A 161 16.09 5.21 21.03
C SER A 161 16.75 4.05 20.28
N PHE A 162 15.90 3.13 19.85
CA PHE A 162 16.19 2.03 18.93
C PHE A 162 15.26 2.11 17.72
N GLY A 163 15.76 1.84 16.53
CA GLY A 163 14.92 1.85 15.34
C GLY A 163 15.67 1.75 14.03
N PHE A 164 14.94 2.08 12.96
CA PHE A 164 15.47 2.11 11.61
C PHE A 164 14.81 3.18 10.76
N ARG A 165 15.48 3.54 9.66
CA ARG A 165 14.98 4.44 8.62
C ARG A 165 15.58 4.10 7.26
N PRO A 166 14.94 4.50 6.15
CA PRO A 166 15.53 4.34 4.82
C PRO A 166 16.79 5.19 4.68
N ILE A 167 17.68 4.80 3.78
CA ILE A 167 18.72 5.70 3.28
C ILE A 167 18.03 6.79 2.46
N GLU A 168 18.24 8.05 2.84
CA GLU A 168 17.74 9.19 2.07
C GLU A 168 18.63 9.35 0.83
N ASN A 169 18.13 8.89 -0.32
CA ASN A 169 18.85 8.99 -1.59
C ASN A 169 18.71 10.38 -2.24
N ASP A 170 17.78 11.22 -1.77
CA ASP A 170 17.57 12.58 -2.27
C ASP A 170 17.42 13.58 -1.12
N PRO A 171 18.35 14.53 -0.95
CA PRO A 171 18.25 15.58 0.06
C PRO A 171 17.08 16.56 -0.19
N ASN A 172 16.44 16.51 -1.36
CA ASN A 172 15.29 17.35 -1.72
C ASN A 172 13.94 16.63 -1.58
N GLU A 173 13.92 15.31 -1.43
CA GLU A 173 12.69 14.58 -1.16
C GLU A 173 12.38 14.74 0.33
N PRO A 174 11.17 15.20 0.72
CA PRO A 174 10.82 15.24 2.12
C PRO A 174 11.00 13.84 2.70
N PRO A 175 11.64 13.71 3.88
CA PRO A 175 11.99 12.40 4.43
C PRO A 175 10.74 11.52 4.38
N ARG A 176 10.83 10.36 3.74
CA ARG A 176 9.74 9.38 3.65
C ARG A 176 9.41 8.90 5.05
N SER A 177 8.62 9.73 5.75
CA SER A 177 8.30 9.57 7.17
C SER A 177 7.54 8.27 7.43
N GLU A 178 7.01 7.67 6.38
CA GLU A 178 6.19 6.47 6.35
C GLU A 178 7.00 5.18 6.61
N LEU A 179 8.31 5.18 6.35
CA LEU A 179 9.19 4.02 6.47
C LEU A 179 10.11 4.06 7.71
N PHE A 180 9.70 4.79 8.74
CA PHE A 180 10.52 5.05 9.92
C PHE A 180 9.94 4.36 11.15
N LEU A 181 10.79 3.73 11.95
CA LEU A 181 10.38 3.16 13.23
C LEU A 181 11.33 3.65 14.33
N SER A 182 10.76 4.07 15.45
CA SER A 182 11.54 4.54 16.60
C SER A 182 10.89 4.15 17.91
N TRP A 183 11.62 3.42 18.74
CA TRP A 183 11.28 3.07 20.10
C TRP A 183 12.14 3.90 21.04
N ALA A 184 11.57 4.51 22.06
CA ALA A 184 12.40 5.04 23.13
C ALA A 184 12.91 3.87 23.97
N ILE A 185 14.18 3.95 24.40
CA ILE A 185 14.79 2.89 25.20
C ILE A 185 15.57 3.43 26.39
N ASP A 186 15.63 2.66 27.47
CA ASP A 186 16.31 3.00 28.72
C ASP A 186 15.85 4.35 29.32
N VAL A 187 14.59 4.71 29.06
CA VAL A 187 13.93 5.93 29.54
C VAL A 187 12.52 5.61 30.03
N ASN A 188 11.93 6.52 30.81
CA ASN A 188 10.63 6.32 31.46
C ASN A 188 9.42 6.61 30.53
N TYR A 189 9.55 6.36 29.22
CA TYR A 189 8.45 6.49 28.27
C TYR A 189 8.59 5.50 27.10
N GLY A 190 7.48 5.32 26.38
CA GLY A 190 7.34 4.36 25.30
C GLY A 190 7.90 4.78 23.94
N GLY A 191 7.59 4.00 22.90
CA GLY A 191 8.02 4.24 21.53
C GLY A 191 7.43 5.50 20.90
N TRP A 192 8.15 6.11 19.95
CA TRP A 192 7.76 7.39 19.37
C TRP A 192 6.96 7.27 18.07
N ARG A 193 7.43 6.41 17.15
CA ARG A 193 6.92 6.36 15.76
C ARG A 193 6.83 4.94 15.21
N ALA A 194 5.79 4.71 14.41
CA ALA A 194 5.58 3.56 13.53
C ALA A 194 5.08 4.04 12.16
N GLY A 195 6.00 4.27 11.23
CA GLY A 195 5.72 4.89 9.94
C GLY A 195 5.06 6.25 10.10
N LYS A 196 3.87 6.42 9.50
CA LYS A 196 3.05 7.65 9.61
C LYS A 196 2.59 7.96 11.03
N ALA A 197 2.42 6.94 11.87
CA ALA A 197 1.90 7.12 13.22
C ALA A 197 3.00 7.64 14.15
N THR A 198 2.79 8.83 14.72
CA THR A 198 3.70 9.49 15.66
C THR A 198 3.07 9.67 17.04
N ASN A 199 3.84 10.13 18.03
CA ASN A 199 3.39 10.37 19.41
C ASN A 199 2.83 9.09 20.07
N LEU A 200 3.43 7.94 19.77
CA LEU A 200 2.93 6.64 20.25
C LEU A 200 3.35 6.31 21.69
N TYR A 201 4.08 7.18 22.38
CA TYR A 201 4.78 6.85 23.64
C TYR A 201 3.85 6.58 24.83
N GLN A 202 2.56 6.88 24.69
CA GLN A 202 1.48 6.54 25.64
C GLN A 202 0.45 5.57 25.05
N ASN A 203 0.64 5.11 23.82
CA ASN A 203 -0.31 4.28 23.11
C ASN A 203 -0.18 2.80 23.54
N SER A 204 -1.29 2.19 23.96
CA SER A 204 -1.38 0.78 24.34
C SER A 204 -1.98 -0.11 23.26
N THR A 205 -2.34 0.45 22.11
CA THR A 205 -2.97 -0.26 20.98
C THR A 205 -1.92 -0.67 19.95
N TRP A 206 -0.96 0.20 19.68
CA TRP A 206 0.22 -0.10 18.87
C TRP A 206 1.21 -0.94 19.66
N HIS A 207 1.81 -1.94 19.02
CA HIS A 207 2.81 -2.82 19.61
C HIS A 207 4.12 -2.80 18.83
N LYS A 208 5.21 -2.88 19.57
CA LYS A 208 6.59 -3.07 19.10
C LYS A 208 6.83 -4.57 19.02
N VAL A 209 7.25 -5.04 17.85
CA VAL A 209 7.44 -6.47 17.63
C VAL A 209 8.82 -6.81 17.11
N ILE A 210 9.35 -7.94 17.56
CA ILE A 210 10.54 -8.58 16.99
C ILE A 210 10.21 -10.03 16.71
N TYR A 211 10.38 -10.45 15.47
CA TYR A 211 10.28 -11.83 15.06
C TYR A 211 11.66 -12.37 14.66
N CYS A 212 11.92 -13.63 14.98
CA CYS A 212 13.10 -14.37 14.53
C CYS A 212 12.72 -15.26 13.36
N MET A 213 13.52 -15.21 12.31
CA MET A 213 13.34 -16.07 11.14
C MET A 213 13.73 -17.51 11.51
N PRO A 214 12.95 -18.54 11.13
CA PRO A 214 13.33 -19.93 11.38
C PRO A 214 14.60 -20.31 10.61
N THR A 215 15.47 -21.10 11.24
CA THR A 215 16.61 -21.75 10.59
C THR A 215 16.14 -23.08 10.01
N PHE A 216 16.15 -23.22 8.69
CA PHE A 216 15.90 -24.49 8.00
C PHE A 216 17.19 -25.27 7.79
#